data_AF-A0A1W1GW39-F1
#
_entry.id   AF-A0A1W1GW39-F1
#
_cell.length_a   1.000
_cell.length_b   1.000
_cell.length_c   1.000
_cell.angle_alpha   90.00
_cell.angle_beta   90.00
_cell.angle_gamma   90.00
#
_symmetry.space_group_name_H-M   'P 1'
#
loop_
_entity.id
_entity.type
_entity.pdbx_description
1 polymer ?
#
loop_
_entity_poly.entity_id
_entity_poly.type
_entity_poly.pdbx_seq_one_letter_code
_entity_poly.pdbx_strand_id
1 'polypeptide(L)'
;MGWLAALAWLVIPTAHAADRLQLDPAGLSPAQQQVAMQTLADVQSLLPDGLLRALPAQVQVGWRDDLPANVHGRAFAGGIALRRDLLDDDVAGARRARRSALVHELTHVADRTGAHWSRSARWRDLAGWQRKPWHLGRGDNAFRDRSPDAYELTDPAEYLAVNAEHFVLDAEFACRRPAFAQWYQAHFGTPPSLPAPHCAGTVPLLQADAEEGAASLLALDPARVYAVDYLFAEGSAQPMSRWGHSMLRLVICRPGRAPGPDCRLDLEHHRVLSFRAFVGDVQISNWRGLTGGYPSRLFVLPLQQVVDEYTKVELRGLASLPLQLDRSEIASLLERTAQVHWSYDGRYYFVSNNCAVETAKLLQAGVPRLGEAGLAQLSPRGLRRRLARLHALDEQVLADPVQAQAQGYYFASARDHYQQLFAVAAAQMALPARDVRAWLALPAQQRAPWLLRGDVRASAGLLLLEQAAQRRAELRARDALKRRLLANPDSSATRSLRALLEQSGQWLRPGQLLADAGYGLPQADEQAEVARAAAAASVQAVPAWQALRVQLRAQLPSSQQRELDDIDRNLAVLGAHVREQAAAVPPTGAAAR
;
A
#
# COMPACT_ATOMS: atom_id res chain seq x y z
N MET A 1 -20.54 -9.76 80.77
CA MET A 1 -20.18 -10.39 79.48
C MET A 1 -20.98 -9.67 78.40
N GLY A 2 -20.38 -8.68 77.73
CA GLY A 2 -20.06 -8.75 76.29
C GLY A 2 -21.33 -8.50 75.47
N TRP A 3 -21.46 -7.51 74.60
CA TRP A 3 -20.61 -7.25 73.44
C TRP A 3 -20.84 -5.80 72.96
N LEU A 4 -19.75 -5.06 72.75
CA LEU A 4 -19.71 -3.77 72.06
C LEU A 4 -19.75 -4.04 70.54
N ALA A 5 -20.78 -3.55 69.86
CA ALA A 5 -20.85 -3.55 68.41
C ALA A 5 -20.00 -2.39 67.85
N ALA A 6 -18.80 -2.71 67.35
CA ALA A 6 -17.96 -1.77 66.61
C ALA A 6 -18.43 -1.72 65.14
N LEU A 7 -19.01 -0.59 64.75
CA LEU A 7 -19.23 -0.23 63.35
C LEU A 7 -17.86 0.08 62.70
N ALA A 8 -17.36 -0.84 61.89
CA ALA A 8 -16.23 -0.58 61.01
C ALA A 8 -16.72 0.23 59.80
N TRP A 9 -16.47 1.54 59.81
CA TRP A 9 -16.53 2.36 58.62
C TRP A 9 -15.41 1.92 57.66
N LEU A 10 -15.80 1.22 56.59
CA LEU A 10 -14.97 1.02 55.41
C LEU A 10 -14.79 2.38 54.73
N VAL A 11 -13.69 3.06 55.07
CA VAL A 11 -13.17 4.18 54.28
C VAL A 11 -12.70 3.60 52.95
N ILE A 12 -13.54 3.71 51.93
CA ILE A 12 -13.12 3.55 50.55
C ILE A 12 -12.19 4.74 50.27
N PRO A 13 -10.90 4.51 49.93
CA PRO A 13 -10.06 5.62 49.51
C PRO A 13 -10.58 6.08 48.15
N THR A 14 -11.33 7.18 48.13
CA THR A 14 -11.46 7.98 46.92
C THR A 14 -10.05 8.47 46.59
N ALA A 15 -9.42 7.81 45.62
CA ALA A 15 -8.18 8.30 45.04
C ALA A 15 -8.47 9.66 44.38
N HIS A 16 -8.45 10.74 45.17
CA HIS A 16 -8.29 12.07 44.62
C HIS A 16 -6.97 12.05 43.87
N ALA A 17 -7.04 12.09 42.54
CA ALA A 17 -5.87 12.32 41.72
C ALA A 17 -5.19 13.57 42.28
N ALA A 18 -3.99 13.41 42.86
CA ALA A 18 -3.21 14.54 43.31
C ALA A 18 -3.06 15.50 42.14
N ASP A 19 -3.36 16.79 42.37
CA ASP A 19 -3.42 17.78 41.29
C ASP A 19 -2.03 17.91 40.65
N ARG A 20 -1.87 17.30 39.47
CA ARG A 20 -0.55 17.16 38.81
C ARG A 20 -0.12 18.46 38.16
N LEU A 21 -1.09 19.25 37.70
CA LEU A 21 -0.86 20.48 36.98
C LEU A 21 -1.08 21.67 37.92
N GLN A 22 -0.13 22.60 37.97
CA GLN A 22 -0.22 23.79 38.81
C GLN A 22 -0.11 25.05 37.95
N LEU A 23 -1.00 26.01 38.20
CA LEU A 23 -0.95 27.31 37.54
C LEU A 23 0.20 28.15 38.12
N ASP A 24 1.05 28.68 37.24
CA ASP A 24 1.86 29.87 37.52
C ASP A 24 1.01 31.11 37.19
N PRO A 25 0.50 31.86 38.20
CA PRO A 25 -0.40 32.97 37.99
C PRO A 25 0.32 34.25 37.54
N ALA A 26 1.64 34.24 37.42
CA ALA A 26 2.44 35.43 37.14
C ALA A 26 2.00 36.13 35.85
N GLY A 27 1.65 37.42 35.99
CA GLY A 27 1.26 38.27 34.86
C GLY A 27 -0.16 38.02 34.32
N LEU A 28 -1.00 37.24 35.00
CA LEU A 28 -2.39 36.97 34.59
C LEU A 28 -3.41 37.79 35.38
N SER A 29 -4.42 38.32 34.69
CA SER A 29 -5.61 38.91 35.32
C SER A 29 -6.47 37.85 36.02
N PRO A 30 -7.36 38.22 36.96
CA PRO A 30 -8.25 37.25 37.62
C PRO A 30 -9.10 36.41 36.64
N ALA A 31 -9.61 37.05 35.58
CA ALA A 31 -10.37 36.35 34.53
C ALA A 31 -9.49 35.35 33.77
N GLN A 32 -8.26 35.75 33.41
CA GLN A 32 -7.29 34.88 32.75
C GLN A 32 -6.88 33.68 33.63
N GLN A 33 -6.70 33.90 34.95
CA GLN A 33 -6.41 32.83 35.90
C GLN A 33 -7.56 31.82 35.96
N GLN A 34 -8.81 32.28 35.94
CA GLN A 34 -9.98 31.39 35.93
C GLN A 34 -10.00 30.50 34.67
N VAL A 35 -9.77 31.10 33.50
CA VAL A 35 -9.71 30.36 32.22
C VAL A 35 -8.53 29.37 32.21
N ALA A 36 -7.37 29.78 32.74
CA ALA A 36 -6.20 28.92 32.87
C ALA A 36 -6.47 27.72 33.79
N MET A 37 -7.02 27.95 34.99
CA MET A 37 -7.40 26.90 35.95
C MET A 37 -8.42 25.92 35.35
N GLN A 38 -9.44 26.43 34.65
CA GLN A 38 -10.41 25.57 33.97
C GLN A 38 -9.74 24.70 32.91
N THR A 39 -8.76 25.24 32.19
CA THR A 39 -8.01 24.48 31.16
C THR A 39 -7.17 23.38 31.77
N LEU A 40 -6.49 23.66 32.89
CA LEU A 40 -5.70 22.68 33.63
C LEU A 40 -6.58 21.51 34.10
N ALA A 41 -7.72 21.83 34.74
CA ALA A 41 -8.69 20.84 35.20
C ALA A 41 -9.29 20.04 34.02
N ASP A 42 -9.70 20.73 32.96
CA ASP A 42 -10.24 20.12 31.74
C ASP A 42 -9.24 19.12 31.16
N VAL A 43 -8.00 19.54 30.89
CA VAL A 43 -7.00 18.66 30.27
C VAL A 43 -6.64 17.50 31.20
N GLN A 44 -6.45 17.74 32.49
CA GLN A 44 -6.14 16.68 33.46
C GLN A 44 -7.22 15.59 33.48
N SER A 45 -8.50 15.96 33.33
CA SER A 45 -9.61 15.00 33.24
C SER A 45 -9.66 14.21 31.92
N LEU A 46 -8.93 14.64 30.90
CA LEU A 46 -8.83 13.98 29.60
C LEU A 46 -7.59 13.08 29.48
N LEU A 47 -6.59 13.24 30.36
CA LEU A 47 -5.32 12.52 30.24
C LEU A 47 -5.49 11.04 30.61
N PRO A 48 -4.98 10.13 29.75
CA PRO A 48 -4.87 8.72 30.10
C PRO A 48 -3.91 8.47 31.28
N ASP A 49 -4.19 7.44 32.08
CA ASP A 49 -3.43 7.11 33.30
C ASP A 49 -1.92 6.91 33.06
N GLY A 50 -1.55 6.27 31.94
CA GLY A 50 -0.16 6.04 31.56
C GLY A 50 0.60 7.33 31.29
N LEU A 51 -0.07 8.32 30.66
CA LEU A 51 0.53 9.65 30.47
C LEU A 51 0.68 10.37 31.82
N LEU A 52 -0.35 10.33 32.68
CA LEU A 52 -0.29 10.90 34.03
C LEU A 52 0.84 10.30 34.89
N ARG A 53 1.07 8.99 34.78
CA ARG A 53 2.17 8.30 35.49
C ARG A 53 3.56 8.68 34.97
N ALA A 54 3.69 9.00 33.69
CA ALA A 54 4.96 9.39 33.08
C ALA A 54 5.35 10.85 33.40
N LEU A 55 4.38 11.66 33.83
CA LEU A 55 4.62 13.04 34.26
C LEU A 55 5.28 13.11 35.65
N PRO A 56 6.08 14.17 35.91
CA PRO A 56 6.53 14.52 37.26
C PRO A 56 5.39 14.64 38.28
N ALA A 57 5.73 14.64 39.56
CA ALA A 57 4.76 14.80 40.65
C ALA A 57 3.96 16.11 40.53
N GLN A 58 4.61 17.18 40.06
CA GLN A 58 4.00 18.48 39.79
C GLN A 58 4.59 19.07 38.51
N VAL A 59 3.75 19.65 37.66
CA VAL A 59 4.14 20.36 36.45
C VAL A 59 3.57 21.77 36.54
N GLN A 60 4.46 22.77 36.64
CA GLN A 60 4.07 24.18 36.61
C GLN A 60 3.70 24.59 35.18
N VAL A 61 2.59 25.31 35.02
CA VAL A 61 2.09 25.77 33.72
C VAL A 61 1.83 27.27 33.81
N GLY A 62 2.57 28.05 33.01
CA GLY A 62 2.44 29.51 32.93
C GLY A 62 2.02 29.99 31.54
N TRP A 63 1.57 31.24 31.45
CA TRP A 63 1.13 31.87 30.21
C TRP A 63 1.92 33.14 29.91
N ARG A 64 2.57 33.19 28.74
CA ARG A 64 3.57 34.21 28.40
C ARG A 64 3.32 34.87 27.05
N ASP A 65 3.88 36.08 26.90
CA ASP A 65 3.83 36.88 25.66
C ASP A 65 5.15 36.84 24.86
N ASP A 66 6.21 36.21 25.40
CA ASP A 66 7.56 36.19 24.84
C ASP A 66 7.87 34.90 24.05
N LEU A 67 6.87 34.04 23.82
CA LEU A 67 7.02 32.85 22.98
C LEU A 67 7.08 33.25 21.49
N PRO A 68 7.85 32.51 20.66
CA PRO A 68 7.88 32.75 19.22
C PRO A 68 6.46 32.72 18.61
N ALA A 69 6.21 33.58 17.63
CA ALA A 69 4.88 33.77 17.04
C ALA A 69 4.26 32.51 16.41
N ASN A 70 5.08 31.50 16.08
CA ASN A 70 4.67 30.23 15.49
C ASN A 70 4.57 29.07 16.50
N VAL A 71 4.64 29.35 17.80
CA VAL A 71 4.72 28.32 18.86
C VAL A 71 3.62 28.57 19.88
N HIS A 72 2.69 27.63 20.05
CA HIS A 72 1.62 27.73 21.05
C HIS A 72 2.08 27.40 22.48
N GLY A 73 3.13 26.58 22.62
CA GLY A 73 3.66 26.18 23.92
C GLY A 73 5.13 25.79 23.89
N ARG A 74 5.75 25.71 25.06
CA ARG A 74 7.10 25.16 25.22
C ARG A 74 7.29 24.50 26.57
N ALA A 75 7.74 23.25 26.56
CA ALA A 75 8.18 22.50 27.72
C ALA A 75 9.66 22.77 28.03
N PHE A 76 9.94 23.07 29.30
CA PHE A 76 11.28 23.27 29.85
C PHE A 76 11.52 22.37 31.07
N ALA A 77 12.75 22.35 31.58
CA ALA A 77 13.07 21.63 32.81
C ALA A 77 12.31 22.27 33.99
N GLY A 78 11.20 21.64 34.40
CA GLY A 78 10.40 22.07 35.56
C GLY A 78 9.06 22.74 35.23
N GLY A 79 8.66 22.89 33.97
CA GLY A 79 7.34 23.45 33.64
C GLY A 79 7.04 23.63 32.15
N ILE A 80 5.89 24.22 31.89
CA ILE A 80 5.31 24.49 30.58
C ILE A 80 4.97 25.97 30.49
N ALA A 81 5.28 26.61 29.36
CA ALA A 81 4.78 27.94 29.03
C ALA A 81 3.86 27.83 27.82
N LEU A 82 2.66 28.39 27.91
CA LEU A 82 1.72 28.54 26.80
C LEU A 82 1.61 30.00 26.39
N ARG A 83 1.21 30.27 25.16
CA ARG A 83 0.95 31.66 24.73
C ARG A 83 -0.26 32.24 25.47
N ARG A 84 -0.13 33.47 25.94
CA ARG A 84 -1.20 34.15 26.71
C ARG A 84 -2.44 34.42 25.89
N ASP A 85 -2.32 34.70 24.60
CA ASP A 85 -3.46 34.98 23.72
C ASP A 85 -4.40 33.78 23.55
N LEU A 86 -3.94 32.56 23.84
CA LEU A 86 -4.81 31.38 23.93
C LEU A 86 -5.84 31.48 25.05
N LEU A 87 -5.72 32.41 26.00
CA LEU A 87 -6.70 32.68 27.05
C LEU A 87 -7.86 33.58 26.60
N ASP A 88 -7.78 34.12 25.38
CA ASP A 88 -8.86 34.90 24.79
C ASP A 88 -9.95 33.97 24.24
N ASP A 89 -10.97 33.68 25.04
CA ASP A 89 -12.09 32.81 24.67
C ASP A 89 -13.03 33.46 23.63
N ASP A 90 -12.87 34.77 23.31
CA ASP A 90 -13.63 35.43 22.24
C ASP A 90 -13.14 34.99 20.84
N VAL A 91 -11.91 34.45 20.75
CA VAL A 91 -11.36 33.91 19.51
C VAL A 91 -11.91 32.50 19.25
N ALA A 92 -12.60 32.35 18.11
CA ALA A 92 -13.15 31.06 17.70
C ALA A 92 -12.06 29.97 17.66
N GLY A 93 -12.28 28.87 18.39
CA GLY A 93 -11.35 27.75 18.46
C GLY A 93 -10.25 27.87 19.52
N ALA A 94 -10.13 29.00 20.23
CA ALA A 94 -9.11 29.21 21.27
C ALA A 94 -9.10 28.11 22.33
N ARG A 95 -10.28 27.68 22.81
CA ARG A 95 -10.39 26.56 23.77
C ARG A 95 -9.76 25.27 23.26
N ARG A 96 -9.98 24.92 21.99
CA ARG A 96 -9.40 23.70 21.39
C ARG A 96 -7.89 23.85 21.23
N ALA A 97 -7.43 24.98 20.68
CA ALA A 97 -6.01 25.27 20.50
C ALA A 97 -5.24 25.24 21.84
N ARG A 98 -5.82 25.84 22.89
CA ARG A 98 -5.27 25.88 24.25
C ARG A 98 -5.15 24.47 24.86
N ARG A 99 -6.18 23.62 24.71
CA ARG A 99 -6.13 22.22 25.15
C ARG A 99 -5.11 21.40 24.38
N SER A 100 -5.06 21.55 23.06
CA SER A 100 -4.05 20.93 22.18
C SER A 100 -2.65 21.27 22.66
N ALA A 101 -2.36 22.57 22.81
CA ALA A 101 -1.05 23.04 23.24
C ALA A 101 -0.65 22.47 24.61
N LEU A 102 -1.56 22.39 25.57
CA LEU A 102 -1.25 21.80 26.88
C LEU A 102 -0.99 20.28 26.78
N VAL A 103 -1.79 19.52 26.02
CA VAL A 103 -1.56 18.07 25.81
C VAL A 103 -0.23 17.82 25.10
N HIS A 104 0.09 18.65 24.10
CA HIS A 104 1.35 18.61 23.36
C HIS A 104 2.55 18.76 24.29
N GLU A 105 2.58 19.84 25.09
CA GLU A 105 3.69 20.10 25.99
C GLU A 105 3.82 19.06 27.12
N LEU A 106 2.69 18.56 27.64
CA LEU A 106 2.70 17.47 28.62
C LEU A 106 3.29 16.19 28.03
N THR A 107 3.01 15.91 26.76
CA THR A 107 3.61 14.77 26.05
C THR A 107 5.13 14.91 25.95
N HIS A 108 5.62 16.12 25.65
CA HIS A 108 7.06 16.40 25.69
C HIS A 108 7.68 16.26 27.07
N VAL A 109 7.00 16.74 28.12
CA VAL A 109 7.47 16.57 29.49
C VAL A 109 7.64 15.07 29.78
N ALA A 110 6.59 14.26 29.58
CA ALA A 110 6.61 12.81 29.81
C ALA A 110 7.71 12.09 29.00
N ASP A 111 7.85 12.43 27.71
CA ASP A 111 8.83 11.81 26.83
C ASP A 111 10.29 12.12 27.26
N ARG A 112 10.53 13.34 27.76
CA ARG A 112 11.86 13.78 28.23
C ARG A 112 12.20 13.29 29.65
N THR A 113 11.21 13.14 30.54
CA THR A 113 11.42 12.82 31.97
C THR A 113 11.65 11.34 32.26
N GLY A 114 11.45 10.45 31.29
CA GLY A 114 11.83 9.04 31.45
C GLY A 114 11.12 8.06 30.52
N ALA A 115 10.02 8.45 29.89
CA ALA A 115 9.28 7.54 29.03
C ALA A 115 10.04 7.22 27.72
N HIS A 116 10.72 8.22 27.15
CA HIS A 116 11.57 8.07 25.95
C HIS A 116 10.88 7.38 24.76
N TRP A 117 9.57 7.53 24.67
CA TRP A 117 8.71 6.94 23.66
C TRP A 117 9.12 7.33 22.24
N SER A 118 9.42 8.61 22.02
CA SER A 118 9.82 9.15 20.71
C SER A 118 11.12 8.52 20.18
N ARG A 119 11.96 8.02 21.09
CA ARG A 119 13.26 7.40 20.80
C ARG A 119 13.13 5.89 20.56
N SER A 120 12.02 5.27 20.92
CA SER A 120 11.80 3.85 20.72
C SER A 120 11.92 3.46 19.23
N ALA A 121 12.38 2.25 18.95
CA ALA A 121 12.50 1.78 17.57
C ALA A 121 11.11 1.65 16.92
N ARG A 122 10.16 1.08 17.67
CA ARG A 122 8.78 0.86 17.21
C ARG A 122 8.08 2.16 16.83
N TRP A 123 8.14 3.17 17.68
CA TRP A 123 7.53 4.48 17.40
C TRP A 123 8.08 5.07 16.10
N ARG A 124 9.41 5.13 15.96
CA ARG A 124 10.06 5.71 14.78
C ARG A 124 9.74 4.94 13.49
N ASP A 125 9.58 3.62 13.55
CA ASP A 125 9.18 2.81 12.39
C ASP A 125 7.71 3.04 12.00
N LEU A 126 6.81 3.20 12.98
CA LEU A 126 5.40 3.55 12.75
C LEU A 126 5.24 4.98 12.20
N ALA A 127 5.89 5.95 12.85
CA ALA A 127 5.80 7.38 12.56
C ALA A 127 6.44 7.79 11.23
N GLY A 128 7.32 6.95 10.65
CA GLY A 128 7.85 7.14 9.31
C GLY A 128 9.36 7.36 9.21
N TRP A 129 10.06 7.53 10.33
CA TRP A 129 11.53 7.54 10.40
C TRP A 129 12.10 6.13 10.35
N GLN A 130 11.79 5.40 9.29
CA GLN A 130 12.05 3.96 9.19
C GLN A 130 13.55 3.63 9.10
N ARG A 131 13.93 2.46 9.61
CA ARG A 131 15.31 1.94 9.51
C ARG A 131 15.74 1.76 8.06
N LYS A 132 16.94 2.24 7.73
CA LYS A 132 17.60 1.94 6.46
C LYS A 132 18.26 0.55 6.51
N PRO A 133 18.44 -0.11 5.36
CA PRO A 133 19.27 -1.31 5.23
C PRO A 133 20.71 -1.11 5.74
N TRP A 134 21.36 -2.21 6.12
CA TRP A 134 22.78 -2.26 6.52
C TRP A 134 23.21 -1.29 7.64
N HIS A 135 22.35 -1.06 8.63
CA HIS A 135 22.65 -0.19 9.78
C HIS A 135 22.98 1.27 9.40
N LEU A 136 22.55 1.74 8.21
CA LEU A 136 22.75 3.12 7.74
C LEU A 136 21.84 4.15 8.45
N GLY A 137 21.47 3.90 9.71
CA GLY A 137 20.57 4.75 10.47
C GLY A 137 19.10 4.68 10.00
N ARG A 138 18.42 5.83 10.02
CA ARG A 138 17.00 5.99 9.65
C ARG A 138 16.84 7.00 8.52
N GLY A 139 15.74 6.91 7.79
CA GLY A 139 15.36 7.86 6.74
C GLY A 139 14.53 9.03 7.27
N ASP A 140 14.31 10.00 6.40
CA ASP A 140 13.36 11.09 6.62
C ASP A 140 11.92 10.57 6.57
N ASN A 141 10.99 11.36 7.09
CA ASN A 141 9.58 11.02 7.05
C ASN A 141 8.98 11.27 5.65
N ALA A 142 8.39 10.22 5.08
CA ALA A 142 7.70 10.25 3.79
C ALA A 142 6.17 10.09 3.91
N PHE A 143 5.62 10.06 5.13
CA PHE A 143 4.18 10.07 5.40
C PHE A 143 3.65 11.51 5.36
N ARG A 144 3.73 12.14 4.18
CA ARG A 144 3.46 13.57 4.01
C ARG A 144 2.00 13.89 3.75
N ASP A 145 1.25 12.93 3.20
CA ASP A 145 -0.16 13.12 2.89
C ASP A 145 -1.03 12.77 4.09
N ARG A 146 -2.22 13.39 4.14
CA ARG A 146 -3.21 13.12 5.19
C ARG A 146 -2.64 13.35 6.60
N SER A 147 -1.77 14.35 6.72
CA SER A 147 -1.27 14.83 8.01
C SER A 147 -2.32 15.74 8.66
N PRO A 148 -2.61 15.59 9.97
CA PRO A 148 -3.47 16.54 10.67
C PRO A 148 -2.82 17.92 10.81
N ASP A 149 -1.50 17.97 10.95
CA ASP A 149 -0.68 19.18 11.04
C ASP A 149 0.69 18.88 10.44
N ALA A 150 1.21 19.74 9.56
CA ALA A 150 2.54 19.56 8.98
C ALA A 150 3.66 19.54 10.02
N TYR A 151 3.43 20.14 11.20
CA TYR A 151 4.38 20.20 12.31
C TYR A 151 4.76 18.81 12.83
N GLU A 152 3.88 17.80 12.72
CA GLU A 152 4.17 16.42 13.14
C GLU A 152 5.41 15.85 12.44
N LEU A 153 5.71 16.33 11.22
CA LEU A 153 6.78 15.81 10.38
C LEU A 153 8.17 16.36 10.73
N THR A 154 8.26 17.28 11.69
CA THR A 154 9.51 17.94 12.09
C THR A 154 10.52 16.93 12.65
N ASP A 155 10.12 16.15 13.66
CA ASP A 155 10.93 15.08 14.24
C ASP A 155 10.04 14.05 14.99
N PRO A 156 10.60 12.90 15.43
CA PRO A 156 9.81 11.86 16.10
C PRO A 156 9.12 12.29 17.41
N ALA A 157 9.63 13.30 18.12
CA ALA A 157 9.03 13.79 19.35
C ALA A 157 7.84 14.71 19.02
N GLU A 158 7.97 15.56 18.00
CA GLU A 158 6.85 16.37 17.49
C GLU A 158 5.73 15.49 16.94
N TYR A 159 6.07 14.43 16.21
CA TYR A 159 5.08 13.46 15.74
C TYR A 159 4.29 12.84 16.90
N LEU A 160 4.97 12.56 18.02
CA LEU A 160 4.37 11.98 19.21
C LEU A 160 3.46 12.97 19.93
N ALA A 161 3.89 14.21 20.06
CA ALA A 161 3.14 15.26 20.73
C ALA A 161 1.89 15.64 19.93
N VAL A 162 2.04 15.93 18.62
CA VAL A 162 0.90 16.25 17.74
C VAL A 162 -0.13 15.13 17.74
N ASN A 163 0.29 13.88 17.55
CA ASN A 163 -0.68 12.77 17.53
C ASN A 163 -1.28 12.48 18.91
N ALA A 164 -0.62 12.85 20.02
CA ALA A 164 -1.21 12.75 21.35
C ALA A 164 -2.36 13.74 21.54
N GLU A 165 -2.26 14.95 20.94
CA GLU A 165 -3.36 15.92 20.93
C GLU A 165 -4.62 15.28 20.35
N HIS A 166 -4.49 14.66 19.16
CA HIS A 166 -5.62 13.99 18.52
C HIS A 166 -6.08 12.75 19.28
N PHE A 167 -5.15 11.92 19.79
CA PHE A 167 -5.51 10.75 20.58
C PHE A 167 -6.37 11.09 21.81
N VAL A 168 -6.10 12.24 22.45
CA VAL A 168 -6.82 12.68 23.67
C VAL A 168 -8.07 13.50 23.35
N LEU A 169 -8.10 14.24 22.24
CA LEU A 169 -9.15 15.24 21.94
C LEU A 169 -10.08 14.86 20.77
N ASP A 170 -9.73 13.87 19.95
CA ASP A 170 -10.47 13.48 18.75
C ASP A 170 -11.02 12.06 18.90
N ALA A 171 -12.34 11.94 19.02
CA ALA A 171 -13.04 10.67 19.13
C ALA A 171 -12.85 9.75 17.91
N GLU A 172 -12.51 10.30 16.73
CA GLU A 172 -12.29 9.52 15.51
C GLU A 172 -10.83 9.06 15.32
N PHE A 173 -9.91 9.47 16.21
CA PHE A 173 -8.47 9.21 16.03
C PHE A 173 -8.16 7.72 15.82
N ALA A 174 -8.85 6.83 16.54
CA ALA A 174 -8.66 5.38 16.38
C ALA A 174 -9.07 4.86 14.99
N CYS A 175 -10.06 5.49 14.35
CA CYS A 175 -10.49 5.12 12.99
C CYS A 175 -9.59 5.75 11.92
N ARG A 176 -9.06 6.95 12.20
CA ARG A 176 -8.16 7.67 11.29
C ARG A 176 -6.74 7.12 11.33
N ARG A 177 -6.25 6.71 12.49
CA ARG A 177 -4.87 6.29 12.76
C ARG A 177 -4.82 5.05 13.67
N PRO A 178 -5.37 3.89 13.24
CA PRO A 178 -5.56 2.72 14.10
C PRO A 178 -4.26 2.19 14.71
N ALA A 179 -3.19 2.05 13.91
CA ALA A 179 -1.90 1.58 14.42
C ALA A 179 -1.27 2.52 15.46
N PHE A 180 -1.49 3.84 15.34
CA PHE A 180 -1.03 4.79 16.35
C PHE A 180 -1.93 4.75 17.58
N ALA A 181 -3.25 4.67 17.42
CA ALA A 181 -4.18 4.55 18.54
C ALA A 181 -3.92 3.30 19.38
N GLN A 182 -3.65 2.15 18.74
CA GLN A 182 -3.21 0.93 19.44
C GLN A 182 -1.89 1.16 20.20
N TRP A 183 -0.92 1.85 19.58
CA TRP A 183 0.35 2.17 20.24
C TRP A 183 0.13 3.11 21.44
N TYR A 184 -0.65 4.17 21.31
CA TYR A 184 -0.98 5.08 22.40
C TYR A 184 -1.74 4.35 23.51
N GLN A 185 -2.74 3.54 23.18
CA GLN A 185 -3.48 2.78 24.18
C GLN A 185 -2.56 1.85 24.98
N ALA A 186 -1.55 1.24 24.35
CA ALA A 186 -0.58 0.38 25.03
C ALA A 186 0.38 1.14 25.97
N HIS A 187 0.64 2.43 25.73
CA HIS A 187 1.61 3.22 26.51
C HIS A 187 0.96 4.24 27.45
N PHE A 188 -0.06 4.95 26.96
CA PHE A 188 -0.81 5.98 27.66
C PHE A 188 -2.02 5.37 28.37
N GLY A 189 -2.60 4.28 27.86
CA GLY A 189 -3.91 3.81 28.29
C GLY A 189 -5.05 4.45 27.51
N THR A 190 -6.29 4.17 27.92
CA THR A 190 -7.49 4.67 27.23
C THR A 190 -7.85 6.07 27.74
N PRO A 191 -8.12 7.05 26.85
CA PRO A 191 -8.66 8.35 27.27
C PRO A 191 -9.99 8.15 28.01
N PRO A 192 -10.15 8.68 29.23
CA PRO A 192 -11.30 8.38 30.10
C PRO A 192 -12.63 8.97 29.60
N SER A 193 -12.56 10.04 28.78
CA SER A 193 -13.71 10.90 28.48
C SER A 193 -14.15 10.87 27.01
N LEU A 194 -13.45 10.11 26.15
CA LEU A 194 -13.83 9.96 24.74
C LEU A 194 -14.80 8.78 24.58
N PRO A 195 -15.85 8.93 23.74
CA PRO A 195 -16.73 7.83 23.41
C PRO A 195 -15.97 6.74 22.65
N ALA A 196 -16.43 5.49 22.78
CA ALA A 196 -15.89 4.39 21.98
C ALA A 196 -16.13 4.68 20.48
N PRO A 197 -15.07 4.64 19.65
CA PRO A 197 -15.18 4.94 18.23
C PRO A 197 -15.91 3.82 17.50
N HIS A 198 -16.78 4.19 16.55
CA HIS A 198 -17.45 3.26 15.65
C HIS A 198 -16.71 3.22 14.30
N CYS A 199 -15.60 2.51 14.26
CA CYS A 199 -14.80 2.41 13.03
C CYS A 199 -15.43 1.45 12.02
N ALA A 200 -15.28 1.76 10.73
CA ALA A 200 -15.60 0.82 9.67
C ALA A 200 -14.76 -0.45 9.83
N GLY A 201 -15.39 -1.63 9.74
CA GLY A 201 -14.70 -2.92 9.80
C GLY A 201 -13.88 -3.26 8.54
N THR A 202 -13.84 -2.35 7.57
CA THR A 202 -13.17 -2.53 6.28
C THR A 202 -12.02 -1.56 6.08
N VAL A 203 -11.01 -2.00 5.35
CA VAL A 203 -9.82 -1.25 4.99
C VAL A 203 -10.02 -0.60 3.61
N PRO A 204 -10.07 0.74 3.50
CA PRO A 204 -10.26 1.42 2.22
C PRO A 204 -8.96 1.42 1.41
N LEU A 205 -9.00 0.90 0.19
CA LEU A 205 -7.86 0.87 -0.73
C LEU A 205 -8.32 1.31 -2.12
N LEU A 206 -7.69 2.32 -2.71
CA LEU A 206 -7.93 2.67 -4.10
C LEU A 206 -7.15 1.69 -5.00
N GLN A 207 -7.86 1.01 -5.89
CA GLN A 207 -7.29 0.00 -6.80
C GLN A 207 -7.44 0.44 -8.25
N ALA A 208 -6.52 -0.02 -9.10
CA ALA A 208 -6.74 -0.02 -10.54
C ALA A 208 -7.63 -1.22 -10.90
N ASP A 209 -8.59 -0.99 -11.78
CA ASP A 209 -9.45 -2.06 -12.29
C ASP A 209 -8.81 -2.75 -13.52
N ALA A 210 -9.47 -3.79 -14.03
CA ALA A 210 -8.96 -4.54 -15.18
C ALA A 210 -8.90 -3.71 -16.48
N GLU A 211 -9.78 -2.72 -16.61
CA GLU A 211 -9.77 -1.78 -17.73
C GLU A 211 -8.76 -0.66 -17.51
N GLU A 212 -7.87 -0.44 -18.47
CA GLU A 212 -6.86 0.62 -18.38
C GLU A 212 -7.53 2.00 -18.32
N GLY A 213 -7.21 2.73 -17.25
CA GLY A 213 -7.81 4.03 -16.93
C GLY A 213 -8.95 3.97 -15.92
N ALA A 214 -9.47 2.78 -15.60
CA ALA A 214 -10.49 2.61 -14.57
C ALA A 214 -9.87 2.42 -13.18
N ALA A 215 -10.50 3.03 -12.18
CA ALA A 215 -10.14 2.91 -10.78
C ALA A 215 -11.39 2.87 -9.89
N SER A 216 -11.29 2.12 -8.80
CA SER A 216 -12.38 1.96 -7.84
C SER A 216 -11.86 1.96 -6.39
N LEU A 217 -12.72 2.35 -5.45
CA LEU A 217 -12.43 2.24 -4.02
C LEU A 217 -12.84 0.85 -3.52
N LEU A 218 -11.86 0.04 -3.14
CA LEU A 218 -12.05 -1.26 -2.50
C LEU A 218 -12.23 -1.10 -0.99
N ALA A 219 -13.39 -1.49 -0.47
CA ALA A 219 -13.59 -1.73 0.96
C ALA A 219 -13.19 -3.17 1.30
N LEU A 220 -11.93 -3.39 1.67
CA LEU A 220 -11.41 -4.73 1.96
C LEU A 220 -11.76 -5.14 3.39
N ASP A 221 -12.59 -6.17 3.56
CA ASP A 221 -12.82 -6.81 4.85
C ASP A 221 -11.60 -7.68 5.25
N PRO A 222 -10.89 -7.37 6.35
CA PRO A 222 -9.78 -8.18 6.86
C PRO A 222 -10.19 -9.62 7.16
N ALA A 223 -11.44 -9.87 7.54
CA ALA A 223 -11.93 -11.21 7.84
C ALA A 223 -11.86 -12.14 6.62
N ARG A 224 -12.00 -11.61 5.40
CA ARG A 224 -11.93 -12.36 4.14
C ARG A 224 -10.51 -12.69 3.69
N VAL A 225 -9.48 -12.05 4.24
CA VAL A 225 -8.09 -12.32 3.85
C VAL A 225 -7.63 -13.58 4.58
N TYR A 226 -7.56 -14.71 3.88
CA TYR A 226 -7.12 -15.99 4.44
C TYR A 226 -5.62 -16.01 4.75
N ALA A 227 -4.81 -15.53 3.83
CA ALA A 227 -3.36 -15.52 3.94
C ALA A 227 -2.74 -14.32 3.20
N VAL A 228 -1.50 -14.00 3.54
CA VAL A 228 -0.65 -13.09 2.77
C VAL A 228 0.56 -13.87 2.30
N ASP A 229 0.80 -13.87 0.99
CA ASP A 229 1.96 -14.54 0.41
C ASP A 229 3.02 -13.51 0.01
N TYR A 230 4.29 -13.85 0.22
CA TYR A 230 5.41 -13.20 -0.46
C TYR A 230 5.41 -13.62 -1.93
N LEU A 231 5.00 -12.69 -2.80
CA LEU A 231 4.90 -12.92 -4.23
C LEU A 231 6.20 -12.50 -4.91
N PHE A 232 6.90 -13.47 -5.50
CA PHE A 232 8.25 -13.31 -6.03
C PHE A 232 8.30 -13.64 -7.52
N ALA A 233 8.61 -12.64 -8.35
CA ALA A 233 8.91 -12.86 -9.76
C ALA A 233 10.38 -13.23 -9.92
N GLU A 234 10.66 -14.40 -10.50
CA GLU A 234 12.01 -14.95 -10.67
C GLU A 234 12.90 -14.05 -11.52
N GLY A 235 14.22 -14.00 -11.29
CA GLY A 235 15.09 -13.12 -12.08
C GLY A 235 15.12 -13.44 -13.58
N SER A 236 15.26 -12.43 -14.44
CA SER A 236 15.43 -12.61 -15.89
C SER A 236 16.85 -12.29 -16.37
N ALA A 237 17.14 -12.52 -17.65
CA ALA A 237 18.43 -12.21 -18.26
C ALA A 237 18.70 -10.69 -18.37
N GLN A 238 17.68 -9.83 -18.22
CA GLN A 238 17.84 -8.38 -18.28
C GLN A 238 18.47 -7.83 -16.99
N PRO A 239 19.49 -6.95 -17.07
CA PRO A 239 20.27 -6.49 -15.90
C PRO A 239 19.45 -6.00 -14.71
N MET A 240 18.37 -5.22 -14.96
CA MET A 240 17.51 -4.66 -13.91
C MET A 240 16.57 -5.69 -13.27
N SER A 241 16.25 -6.78 -13.98
CA SER A 241 15.34 -7.83 -13.54
C SER A 241 16.05 -9.08 -13.03
N ARG A 242 17.40 -9.12 -13.05
CA ARG A 242 18.22 -10.27 -12.61
C ARG A 242 17.98 -10.69 -11.16
N TRP A 243 17.59 -9.74 -10.31
CA TRP A 243 17.42 -9.93 -8.87
C TRP A 243 16.01 -10.35 -8.46
N GLY A 244 15.08 -10.40 -9.42
CA GLY A 244 13.67 -10.65 -9.21
C GLY A 244 12.88 -9.37 -8.89
N HIS A 245 11.57 -9.52 -8.66
CA HIS A 245 10.70 -8.46 -8.14
C HIS A 245 9.90 -9.01 -6.96
N SER A 246 9.75 -8.22 -5.89
CA SER A 246 9.03 -8.62 -4.69
C SER A 246 7.74 -7.83 -4.52
N MET A 247 6.68 -8.55 -4.17
CA MET A 247 5.34 -8.03 -3.92
C MET A 247 4.71 -8.83 -2.77
N LEU A 248 3.54 -8.42 -2.30
CA LEU A 248 2.70 -9.24 -1.43
C LEU A 248 1.39 -9.58 -2.14
N ARG A 249 0.96 -10.83 -2.09
CA ARG A 249 -0.38 -11.25 -2.56
C ARG A 249 -1.29 -11.38 -1.35
N LEU A 250 -2.42 -10.71 -1.38
CA LEU A 250 -3.55 -10.94 -0.49
C LEU A 250 -4.38 -12.10 -1.05
N VAL A 251 -4.42 -13.22 -0.33
CA VAL A 251 -5.29 -14.36 -0.63
C VAL A 251 -6.64 -14.08 0.00
N ILE A 252 -7.57 -13.61 -0.82
CA ILE A 252 -8.89 -13.09 -0.42
C ILE A 252 -9.94 -14.10 -0.86
N CYS A 253 -10.70 -14.60 0.11
CA CYS A 253 -11.84 -15.48 -0.16
C CYS A 253 -12.94 -14.75 -0.91
N ARG A 254 -13.60 -15.42 -1.85
CA ARG A 254 -14.81 -14.90 -2.49
C ARG A 254 -15.90 -14.59 -1.45
N PRO A 255 -16.80 -13.62 -1.70
CA PRO A 255 -17.90 -13.33 -0.78
C PRO A 255 -18.69 -14.59 -0.41
N GLY A 256 -19.04 -14.73 0.86
CA GLY A 256 -19.77 -15.90 1.39
C GLY A 256 -18.93 -17.17 1.62
N ARG A 257 -17.64 -17.20 1.23
CA ARG A 257 -16.74 -18.32 1.56
C ARG A 257 -16.08 -18.12 2.92
N ALA A 258 -16.12 -19.14 3.76
CA ALA A 258 -15.37 -19.19 5.01
C ALA A 258 -13.84 -19.20 4.73
N PRO A 259 -13.02 -18.43 5.48
CA PRO A 259 -11.57 -18.43 5.30
C PRO A 259 -10.94 -19.81 5.44
N GLY A 260 -10.19 -20.23 4.41
CA GLY A 260 -9.53 -21.53 4.37
C GLY A 260 -8.66 -21.73 3.12
N PRO A 261 -7.98 -22.88 2.98
CA PRO A 261 -7.07 -23.17 1.87
C PRO A 261 -7.69 -22.98 0.49
N ASP A 262 -8.97 -23.32 0.33
CA ASP A 262 -9.71 -23.20 -0.93
C ASP A 262 -9.78 -21.76 -1.46
N CYS A 263 -9.63 -20.75 -0.60
CA CYS A 263 -9.58 -19.36 -1.03
C CYS A 263 -8.43 -19.11 -2.02
N ARG A 264 -7.37 -19.94 -2.02
CA ARG A 264 -6.25 -19.83 -2.99
C ARG A 264 -6.69 -19.96 -4.44
N LEU A 265 -7.84 -20.57 -4.71
CA LEU A 265 -8.40 -20.75 -6.05
C LEU A 265 -9.36 -19.61 -6.45
N ASP A 266 -9.73 -18.72 -5.52
CA ASP A 266 -10.59 -17.56 -5.78
C ASP A 266 -9.77 -16.38 -6.41
N LEU A 267 -9.01 -16.68 -7.49
CA LEU A 267 -7.97 -15.81 -8.06
C LEU A 267 -8.45 -14.39 -8.43
N GLU A 268 -9.72 -14.25 -8.84
CA GLU A 268 -10.35 -12.97 -9.22
C GLU A 268 -10.44 -11.97 -8.05
N HIS A 269 -10.52 -12.47 -6.82
CA HIS A 269 -10.63 -11.64 -5.63
C HIS A 269 -9.28 -11.25 -5.06
N HIS A 270 -8.20 -11.91 -5.47
CA HIS A 270 -6.86 -11.66 -4.95
C HIS A 270 -6.34 -10.30 -5.40
N ARG A 271 -5.56 -9.68 -4.51
CA ARG A 271 -4.91 -8.39 -4.76
C ARG A 271 -3.42 -8.51 -4.52
N VAL A 272 -2.65 -7.75 -5.29
CA VAL A 272 -1.20 -7.66 -5.17
C VAL A 272 -0.83 -6.27 -4.71
N LEU A 273 -0.15 -6.21 -3.57
CA LEU A 273 0.49 -5.03 -3.04
C LEU A 273 1.88 -4.91 -3.66
N SER A 274 2.10 -3.89 -4.49
CA SER A 274 3.34 -3.72 -5.26
C SER A 274 3.90 -2.32 -5.09
N PHE A 275 5.16 -2.21 -4.68
CA PHE A 275 5.92 -0.97 -4.79
C PHE A 275 6.60 -0.93 -6.16
N ARG A 276 6.22 0.05 -6.98
CA ARG A 276 6.77 0.24 -8.33
C ARG A 276 7.32 1.66 -8.44
N ALA A 277 8.36 1.85 -9.25
CA ALA A 277 8.77 3.18 -9.68
C ALA A 277 7.68 3.72 -10.61
N PHE A 278 6.82 4.59 -10.10
CA PHE A 278 5.85 5.27 -10.96
C PHE A 278 6.57 6.38 -11.74
N VAL A 279 6.23 6.52 -13.01
CA VAL A 279 6.80 7.57 -13.85
C VAL A 279 5.65 8.29 -14.55
N GLY A 280 5.44 9.57 -14.19
CA GLY A 280 4.56 10.49 -14.94
C GLY A 280 5.15 10.92 -16.29
N ASP A 281 6.24 10.28 -16.73
CA ASP A 281 6.90 10.53 -18.00
C ASP A 281 6.87 9.28 -18.89
N VAL A 282 7.09 9.49 -20.19
CA VAL A 282 7.23 8.45 -21.20
C VAL A 282 8.45 7.52 -20.96
N GLN A 283 9.36 7.88 -20.04
CA GLN A 283 10.56 7.09 -19.75
C GLN A 283 10.91 6.99 -18.25
N ILE A 284 11.12 5.75 -17.81
CA ILE A 284 11.99 5.43 -16.66
C ILE A 284 13.46 5.68 -17.07
N SER A 285 14.07 6.69 -16.47
CA SER A 285 15.47 7.10 -16.59
C SER A 285 16.29 6.34 -15.56
N ASN A 286 17.31 5.63 -16.03
CA ASN A 286 18.24 4.91 -15.15
C ASN A 286 18.99 5.87 -14.20
N TRP A 287 19.30 7.09 -14.64
CA TRP A 287 19.91 8.11 -13.80
C TRP A 287 18.97 8.58 -12.68
N ARG A 288 17.71 8.89 -13.00
CA ARG A 288 16.69 9.24 -11.98
C ARG A 288 16.40 8.08 -11.04
N GLY A 289 16.41 6.84 -11.52
CA GLY A 289 16.27 5.65 -10.69
C GLY A 289 17.47 5.38 -9.77
N LEU A 290 18.66 5.94 -10.08
CA LEU A 290 19.84 5.90 -9.22
C LEU A 290 19.90 7.07 -8.23
N THR A 291 19.34 8.24 -8.57
CA THR A 291 19.30 9.43 -7.71
C THR A 291 18.02 9.59 -6.88
N GLY A 292 17.01 8.73 -7.09
CA GLY A 292 15.76 8.74 -6.33
C GLY A 292 14.67 9.64 -6.87
N GLY A 293 14.71 9.96 -8.16
CA GLY A 293 13.77 10.85 -8.84
C GLY A 293 12.42 10.24 -9.20
N TYR A 294 12.09 9.06 -8.65
CA TYR A 294 10.77 8.42 -8.82
C TYR A 294 10.05 8.30 -7.49
N PRO A 295 8.75 8.62 -7.42
CA PRO A 295 7.99 8.38 -6.21
C PRO A 295 7.87 6.88 -5.94
N SER A 296 8.02 6.51 -4.66
CA SER A 296 7.77 5.16 -4.15
C SER A 296 6.39 5.14 -3.52
N ARG A 297 5.45 4.47 -4.17
CA ARG A 297 4.04 4.39 -3.76
C ARG A 297 3.56 2.94 -3.80
N LEU A 298 2.54 2.66 -2.98
CA LEU A 298 1.96 1.33 -2.87
C LEU A 298 0.77 1.17 -3.81
N PHE A 299 0.93 0.28 -4.79
CA PHE A 299 -0.12 -0.07 -5.74
C PHE A 299 -0.92 -1.28 -5.25
N VAL A 300 -2.23 -1.24 -5.49
CA VAL A 300 -3.14 -2.36 -5.29
C VAL A 300 -3.64 -2.83 -6.66
N LEU A 301 -3.19 -4.00 -7.08
CA LEU A 301 -3.44 -4.54 -8.43
C LEU A 301 -4.21 -5.86 -8.37
N PRO A 302 -5.08 -6.17 -9.35
CA PRO A 302 -5.63 -7.51 -9.52
C PRO A 302 -4.52 -8.55 -9.73
N LEU A 303 -4.63 -9.72 -9.09
CA LEU A 303 -3.63 -10.79 -9.24
C LEU A 303 -3.47 -11.23 -10.70
N GLN A 304 -4.57 -11.36 -11.44
CA GLN A 304 -4.53 -11.82 -12.83
C GLN A 304 -3.68 -10.92 -13.72
N GLN A 305 -3.74 -9.60 -13.50
CA GLN A 305 -2.91 -8.64 -14.23
C GLN A 305 -1.42 -8.89 -14.00
N VAL A 306 -1.03 -9.12 -12.74
CA VAL A 306 0.38 -9.38 -12.36
C VAL A 306 0.85 -10.73 -12.88
N VAL A 307 0.01 -11.77 -12.81
CA VAL A 307 0.32 -13.10 -13.37
C VAL A 307 0.54 -12.99 -14.87
N ASP A 308 -0.35 -12.32 -15.61
CA ASP A 308 -0.23 -12.15 -17.06
C ASP A 308 1.03 -11.35 -17.43
N GLU A 309 1.32 -10.26 -16.72
CA GLU A 309 2.52 -9.44 -16.92
C GLU A 309 3.80 -10.28 -16.78
N TYR A 310 3.95 -11.04 -15.69
CA TYR A 310 5.20 -11.80 -15.50
C TYR A 310 5.27 -13.10 -16.31
N THR A 311 4.20 -13.89 -16.35
CA THR A 311 4.25 -15.24 -16.93
C THR A 311 4.10 -15.26 -18.44
N LYS A 312 3.32 -14.33 -19.02
CA LYS A 312 3.03 -14.31 -20.47
C LYS A 312 3.82 -13.23 -21.20
N VAL A 313 4.05 -12.07 -20.57
CA VAL A 313 4.73 -10.93 -21.21
C VAL A 313 6.23 -10.98 -20.94
N GLU A 314 6.65 -11.04 -19.67
CA GLU A 314 8.07 -11.15 -19.32
C GLU A 314 8.63 -12.59 -19.41
N LEU A 315 7.76 -13.59 -19.54
CA LEU A 315 8.09 -15.01 -19.62
C LEU A 315 8.93 -15.49 -18.42
N ARG A 316 8.55 -15.09 -17.21
CA ARG A 316 9.17 -15.43 -15.92
C ARG A 316 8.19 -16.19 -15.03
N GLY A 317 8.69 -17.12 -14.23
CA GLY A 317 7.89 -17.77 -13.20
C GLY A 317 7.56 -16.82 -12.04
N LEU A 318 6.43 -17.06 -11.40
CA LEU A 318 5.96 -16.30 -10.24
C LEU A 318 5.69 -17.27 -9.09
N ALA A 319 6.45 -17.15 -8.01
CA ALA A 319 6.27 -17.93 -6.79
C ALA A 319 5.41 -17.16 -5.78
N SER A 320 4.37 -17.80 -5.25
CA SER A 320 3.47 -17.28 -4.21
C SER A 320 3.73 -18.05 -2.92
N LEU A 321 4.58 -17.50 -2.06
CA LEU A 321 5.11 -18.18 -0.88
C LEU A 321 4.37 -17.72 0.39
N PRO A 322 3.65 -18.58 1.11
CA PRO A 322 2.86 -18.16 2.28
C PRO A 322 3.72 -17.56 3.38
N LEU A 323 3.32 -16.41 3.90
CA LEU A 323 3.86 -15.89 5.14
C LEU A 323 3.16 -16.58 6.32
N GLN A 324 3.94 -16.99 7.32
CA GLN A 324 3.43 -17.57 8.56
C GLN A 324 2.96 -16.45 9.48
N LEU A 325 1.74 -15.97 9.24
CA LEU A 325 1.08 -14.89 9.97
C LEU A 325 -0.19 -15.41 10.63
N ASP A 326 -0.44 -14.97 11.87
CA ASP A 326 -1.75 -15.16 12.50
C ASP A 326 -2.79 -14.14 12.02
N ARG A 327 -4.05 -14.33 12.44
CA ARG A 327 -5.18 -13.47 12.02
C ARG A 327 -5.01 -12.01 12.45
N SER A 328 -4.42 -11.76 13.62
CA SER A 328 -4.17 -10.42 14.14
C SER A 328 -3.00 -9.74 13.42
N GLU A 329 -1.96 -10.50 13.07
CA GLU A 329 -0.84 -10.04 12.26
C GLU A 329 -1.29 -9.68 10.83
N ILE A 330 -2.21 -10.46 10.24
CA ILE A 330 -2.84 -10.11 8.94
C ILE A 330 -3.63 -8.81 9.06
N ALA A 331 -4.48 -8.67 10.08
CA ALA A 331 -5.28 -7.45 10.27
C ALA A 331 -4.38 -6.20 10.44
N SER A 332 -3.36 -6.29 11.30
CA SER A 332 -2.39 -5.19 11.52
C SER A 332 -1.60 -4.85 10.26
N LEU A 333 -1.23 -5.85 9.46
CA LEU A 333 -0.58 -5.63 8.17
C LEU A 333 -1.50 -4.93 7.16
N LEU A 334 -2.81 -5.23 7.14
CA LEU A 334 -3.78 -4.58 6.27
C LEU A 334 -4.06 -3.13 6.71
N GLU A 335 -4.17 -2.87 8.02
CA GLU A 335 -4.25 -1.51 8.55
C GLU A 335 -3.02 -0.68 8.14
N ARG A 336 -1.82 -1.25 8.32
CA ARG A 336 -0.57 -0.59 7.89
C ARG A 336 -0.51 -0.40 6.37
N THR A 337 -1.04 -1.35 5.60
CA THR A 337 -1.14 -1.25 4.14
C THR A 337 -1.97 -0.02 3.74
N ALA A 338 -3.14 0.17 4.35
CA ALA A 338 -3.95 1.36 4.07
C ALA A 338 -3.25 2.65 4.49
N GLN A 339 -2.63 2.69 5.67
CA GLN A 339 -1.87 3.88 6.09
C GLN A 339 -0.79 4.24 5.06
N VAL A 340 -0.01 3.26 4.59
CA VAL A 340 1.01 3.50 3.55
C VAL A 340 0.34 3.95 2.25
N HIS A 341 -0.75 3.31 1.85
CA HIS A 341 -1.44 3.64 0.60
C HIS A 341 -1.99 5.08 0.58
N TRP A 342 -2.53 5.58 1.70
CA TRP A 342 -3.13 6.91 1.80
C TRP A 342 -2.15 8.04 2.14
N SER A 343 -1.09 7.76 2.89
CA SER A 343 -0.23 8.82 3.45
C SER A 343 1.20 8.85 2.92
N TYR A 344 1.69 7.77 2.30
CA TYR A 344 3.10 7.62 1.95
C TYR A 344 3.43 8.09 0.52
N ASP A 345 4.36 9.04 0.41
CA ASP A 345 4.97 9.47 -0.85
C ASP A 345 6.50 9.47 -0.72
N GLY A 346 7.09 8.27 -0.85
CA GLY A 346 8.52 8.05 -0.69
C GLY A 346 9.33 8.33 -1.96
N ARG A 347 10.66 8.14 -1.87
CA ARG A 347 11.57 8.19 -3.04
C ARG A 347 12.06 6.80 -3.37
N TYR A 348 11.83 6.34 -4.60
CA TYR A 348 12.21 5.03 -5.09
C TYR A 348 13.60 5.05 -5.73
N TYR A 349 14.47 4.13 -5.29
CA TYR A 349 15.83 3.97 -5.81
C TYR A 349 16.04 2.51 -6.20
N PHE A 350 16.62 2.24 -7.38
CA PHE A 350 16.81 0.86 -7.86
C PHE A 350 17.74 0.02 -6.97
N VAL A 351 18.76 0.65 -6.41
CA VAL A 351 19.81 -0.01 -5.64
C VAL A 351 19.59 0.03 -4.13
N SER A 352 18.72 0.92 -3.64
CA SER A 352 18.45 1.09 -2.20
C SER A 352 16.97 0.97 -1.89
N ASN A 353 16.22 2.07 -1.86
CA ASN A 353 14.79 2.08 -1.56
C ASN A 353 13.95 1.53 -2.73
N ASN A 354 14.08 0.24 -2.99
CA ASN A 354 13.38 -0.50 -4.05
C ASN A 354 12.23 -1.33 -3.48
N CYS A 355 11.58 -2.11 -4.35
CA CYS A 355 10.46 -2.98 -4.02
C CYS A 355 10.73 -3.91 -2.82
N ALA A 356 11.96 -4.41 -2.65
CA ALA A 356 12.30 -5.29 -1.53
C ALA A 356 12.41 -4.50 -0.22
N VAL A 357 13.03 -3.32 -0.25
CA VAL A 357 13.16 -2.47 0.95
C VAL A 357 11.79 -1.97 1.40
N GLU A 358 10.95 -1.52 0.47
CA GLU A 358 9.61 -1.04 0.80
C GLU A 358 8.69 -2.16 1.30
N THR A 359 8.76 -3.35 0.68
CA THR A 359 8.04 -4.53 1.19
C THR A 359 8.53 -4.91 2.59
N ALA A 360 9.85 -4.88 2.84
CA ALA A 360 10.40 -5.14 4.16
C ALA A 360 9.95 -4.09 5.19
N LYS A 361 9.90 -2.81 4.84
CA LYS A 361 9.39 -1.74 5.72
C LYS A 361 7.91 -1.93 6.05
N LEU A 362 7.10 -2.29 5.06
CA LEU A 362 5.68 -2.60 5.25
C LEU A 362 5.50 -3.75 6.23
N LEU A 363 6.21 -4.88 6.02
CA LEU A 363 6.17 -6.04 6.90
C LEU A 363 6.69 -5.74 8.33
N GLN A 364 7.79 -4.99 8.46
CA GLN A 364 8.35 -4.64 9.78
C GLN A 364 7.41 -3.75 10.60
N ALA A 365 6.69 -2.83 9.94
CA ALA A 365 5.75 -1.95 10.61
C ALA A 365 4.41 -2.66 10.89
N GLY A 366 3.90 -3.45 9.93
CA GLY A 366 2.62 -4.15 10.04
C GLY A 366 2.65 -5.45 10.85
N VAL A 367 3.83 -6.07 11.04
CA VAL A 367 3.99 -7.31 11.81
C VAL A 367 5.08 -7.10 12.87
N PRO A 368 4.72 -6.73 14.11
CA PRO A 368 5.67 -6.31 15.15
C PRO A 368 6.84 -7.29 15.37
N ARG A 369 6.55 -8.59 15.45
CA ARG A 369 7.54 -9.66 15.64
C ARG A 369 8.62 -9.68 14.53
N LEU A 370 8.24 -9.39 13.29
CA LEU A 370 9.19 -9.29 12.17
C LEU A 370 9.99 -7.98 12.23
N GLY A 371 9.40 -6.91 12.75
CA GLY A 371 10.07 -5.64 13.03
C GLY A 371 11.24 -5.80 14.01
N GLU A 372 11.01 -6.50 15.11
CA GLU A 372 12.01 -6.77 16.15
C GLU A 372 13.16 -7.63 15.62
N ALA A 373 12.85 -8.67 14.85
CA ALA A 373 13.83 -9.54 14.22
C ALA A 373 14.64 -8.83 13.12
N GLY A 374 14.09 -7.78 12.50
CA GLY A 374 14.71 -7.00 11.43
C GLY A 374 14.68 -7.69 10.06
N LEU A 375 14.07 -7.02 9.08
CA LEU A 375 13.90 -7.51 7.70
C LEU A 375 14.66 -6.72 6.64
N ALA A 376 15.45 -5.70 7.02
CA ALA A 376 16.05 -4.79 6.05
C ALA A 376 17.00 -5.52 5.08
N GLN A 377 16.59 -5.63 3.81
CA GLN A 377 17.29 -6.33 2.74
C GLN A 377 17.13 -5.55 1.43
N LEU A 378 18.20 -5.46 0.63
CA LEU A 378 18.21 -4.68 -0.62
C LEU A 378 17.67 -5.42 -1.83
N SER A 379 17.55 -6.75 -1.79
CA SER A 379 17.11 -7.52 -2.95
C SER A 379 15.91 -8.39 -2.62
N PRO A 380 15.00 -8.63 -3.57
CA PRO A 380 13.89 -9.56 -3.41
C PRO A 380 14.34 -10.93 -2.91
N ARG A 381 15.35 -11.55 -3.55
CA ARG A 381 15.93 -12.82 -3.09
C ARG A 381 16.53 -12.74 -1.68
N GLY A 382 17.11 -11.60 -1.30
CA GLY A 382 17.63 -11.37 0.05
C GLY A 382 16.53 -11.34 1.10
N LEU A 383 15.43 -10.64 0.81
CA LEU A 383 14.26 -10.59 1.69
C LEU A 383 13.62 -11.97 1.86
N ARG A 384 13.40 -12.71 0.76
CA ARG A 384 12.91 -14.11 0.80
C ARG A 384 13.75 -14.98 1.74
N ARG A 385 15.08 -14.99 1.55
CA ARG A 385 16.02 -15.75 2.41
C ARG A 385 16.00 -15.29 3.87
N ARG A 386 15.76 -14.01 4.14
CA ARG A 386 15.62 -13.50 5.51
C ARG A 386 14.34 -14.01 6.15
N LEU A 387 13.20 -13.93 5.45
CA LEU A 387 11.92 -14.43 5.94
C LEU A 387 11.95 -15.94 6.20
N ALA A 388 12.54 -16.73 5.29
CA ALA A 388 12.72 -18.17 5.48
C ALA A 388 13.57 -18.50 6.73
N ARG A 389 14.69 -17.79 6.93
CA ARG A 389 15.54 -17.94 8.14
C ARG A 389 14.84 -17.55 9.45
N LEU A 390 13.82 -16.71 9.37
CA LEU A 390 13.00 -16.33 10.52
C LEU A 390 11.80 -17.27 10.71
N HIS A 391 11.72 -18.37 9.94
CA HIS A 391 10.57 -19.28 9.90
C HIS A 391 9.24 -18.55 9.64
N ALA A 392 9.30 -17.42 8.94
CA ALA A 392 8.15 -16.57 8.62
C ALA A 392 7.63 -16.81 7.20
N LEU A 393 8.22 -17.75 6.46
CA LEU A 393 7.91 -18.05 5.07
C LEU A 393 7.91 -19.56 4.85
N ASP A 394 6.86 -20.08 4.24
CA ASP A 394 6.80 -21.48 3.83
C ASP A 394 7.31 -21.67 2.40
N GLU A 395 8.47 -22.31 2.27
CA GLU A 395 9.06 -22.68 0.97
C GLU A 395 8.76 -24.13 0.56
N GLN A 396 8.24 -24.95 1.47
CA GLN A 396 7.95 -26.37 1.20
C GLN A 396 6.81 -26.53 0.20
N VAL A 397 5.92 -25.55 0.10
CA VAL A 397 4.85 -25.49 -0.91
C VAL A 397 5.35 -25.54 -2.35
N LEU A 398 6.66 -25.30 -2.59
CA LEU A 398 7.28 -25.39 -3.92
C LEU A 398 8.04 -26.71 -4.15
N ALA A 399 8.03 -27.65 -3.20
CA ALA A 399 8.80 -28.89 -3.31
C ALA A 399 8.32 -29.78 -4.46
N ASP A 400 7.00 -29.84 -4.69
CA ASP A 400 6.39 -30.49 -5.86
C ASP A 400 5.87 -29.40 -6.82
N PRO A 401 6.52 -29.20 -7.98
CA PRO A 401 6.12 -28.18 -8.95
C PRO A 401 4.70 -28.35 -9.49
N VAL A 402 4.22 -29.59 -9.64
CA VAL A 402 2.88 -29.87 -10.20
C VAL A 402 1.82 -29.49 -9.17
N GLN A 403 2.01 -29.91 -7.92
CA GLN A 403 1.11 -29.53 -6.83
C GLN A 403 1.16 -28.02 -6.55
N ALA A 404 2.35 -27.42 -6.59
CA ALA A 404 2.51 -25.98 -6.42
C ALA A 404 1.71 -25.19 -7.45
N GLN A 405 1.69 -25.64 -8.71
CA GLN A 405 0.86 -25.03 -9.75
C GLN A 405 -0.63 -25.25 -9.51
N ALA A 406 -1.05 -26.49 -9.25
CA ALA A 406 -2.45 -26.85 -9.05
C ALA A 406 -3.09 -26.09 -7.88
N GLN A 407 -2.32 -25.82 -6.82
CA GLN A 407 -2.79 -25.15 -5.60
C GLN A 407 -2.54 -23.63 -5.61
N GLY A 408 -2.01 -23.07 -6.70
CA GLY A 408 -1.79 -21.64 -6.85
C GLY A 408 -0.61 -21.07 -6.04
N TYR A 409 0.37 -21.91 -5.67
CA TYR A 409 1.66 -21.50 -5.09
C TYR A 409 2.71 -21.16 -6.15
N TYR A 410 2.53 -21.62 -7.39
CA TYR A 410 3.42 -21.29 -8.49
C TYR A 410 2.65 -21.00 -9.77
N PHE A 411 2.98 -19.89 -10.44
CA PHE A 411 2.50 -19.60 -11.78
C PHE A 411 3.68 -19.74 -12.74
N ALA A 412 3.67 -20.79 -13.55
CA ALA A 412 4.75 -21.03 -14.50
C ALA A 412 4.82 -19.96 -15.58
N SER A 413 6.05 -19.72 -16.04
CA SER A 413 6.28 -19.02 -17.30
C SER A 413 5.57 -19.73 -18.44
N ALA A 414 4.91 -18.98 -19.31
CA ALA A 414 4.25 -19.53 -20.48
C ALA A 414 5.25 -20.11 -21.50
N ARG A 415 6.56 -19.90 -21.33
CA ARG A 415 7.61 -20.36 -22.24
C ARG A 415 7.55 -21.87 -22.50
N ASP A 416 7.54 -22.68 -21.44
CA ASP A 416 7.61 -24.14 -21.58
C ASP A 416 6.29 -24.68 -22.12
N HIS A 417 5.17 -24.09 -21.69
CA HIS A 417 3.86 -24.38 -22.22
C HIS A 417 3.77 -24.08 -23.73
N TYR A 418 4.26 -22.92 -24.18
CA TYR A 418 4.32 -22.58 -25.60
C TYR A 418 5.21 -23.55 -26.39
N GLN A 419 6.33 -24.01 -25.81
CA GLN A 419 7.17 -25.02 -26.46
C GLN A 419 6.44 -26.37 -26.60
N GLN A 420 5.65 -26.78 -25.61
CA GLN A 420 4.82 -27.99 -25.70
C GLN A 420 3.72 -27.86 -26.76
N LEU A 421 3.01 -26.72 -26.79
CA LEU A 421 2.01 -26.43 -27.82
C LEU A 421 2.63 -26.44 -29.23
N PHE A 422 3.81 -25.85 -29.37
CA PHE A 422 4.57 -25.87 -30.61
C PHE A 422 4.95 -27.29 -31.02
N ALA A 423 5.43 -28.12 -30.09
CA ALA A 423 5.81 -29.50 -30.38
C ALA A 423 4.62 -30.36 -30.87
N VAL A 424 3.42 -30.16 -30.29
CA VAL A 424 2.20 -30.83 -30.77
C VAL A 424 1.88 -30.42 -32.21
N ALA A 425 1.90 -29.12 -32.50
CA ALA A 425 1.63 -28.62 -33.85
C ALA A 425 2.72 -29.05 -34.85
N ALA A 426 3.99 -29.04 -34.45
CA ALA A 426 5.15 -29.42 -35.27
C ALA A 426 5.19 -30.94 -35.57
N ALA A 427 4.64 -31.78 -34.69
CA ALA A 427 4.55 -33.22 -34.92
C ALA A 427 3.47 -33.56 -35.98
N GLN A 428 2.42 -32.76 -36.08
CA GLN A 428 1.33 -32.97 -37.04
C GLN A 428 1.59 -32.28 -38.38
N MET A 429 2.23 -31.11 -38.34
CA MET A 429 2.48 -30.27 -39.49
C MET A 429 3.97 -29.96 -39.50
N ALA A 430 4.63 -30.14 -40.64
CA ALA A 430 6.05 -29.82 -40.82
C ALA A 430 6.30 -28.31 -40.77
N LEU A 431 6.13 -27.71 -39.58
CA LEU A 431 6.23 -26.27 -39.36
C LEU A 431 7.63 -25.77 -39.77
N PRO A 432 7.74 -24.59 -40.38
CA PRO A 432 9.00 -24.01 -40.87
C PRO A 432 9.85 -23.41 -39.73
N ALA A 433 9.90 -24.06 -38.57
CA ALA A 433 10.66 -23.63 -37.40
C ALA A 433 11.11 -24.85 -36.59
N ARG A 434 12.27 -24.74 -35.92
CA ARG A 434 12.81 -25.82 -35.08
C ARG A 434 12.22 -25.81 -33.66
N ASP A 435 11.84 -24.63 -33.18
CA ASP A 435 11.34 -24.42 -31.83
C ASP A 435 10.35 -23.25 -31.80
N VAL A 436 9.70 -23.04 -30.64
CA VAL A 436 8.71 -21.97 -30.49
C VAL A 436 9.33 -20.58 -30.63
N ARG A 437 10.61 -20.40 -30.30
CA ARG A 437 11.27 -19.10 -30.40
C ARG A 437 11.47 -18.71 -31.85
N ALA A 438 11.90 -19.65 -32.69
CA ALA A 438 12.04 -19.49 -34.12
C ALA A 438 10.68 -19.25 -34.77
N TRP A 439 9.66 -20.02 -34.37
CA TRP A 439 8.27 -19.83 -34.83
C TRP A 439 7.74 -18.42 -34.54
N LEU A 440 7.83 -17.97 -33.29
CA LEU A 440 7.41 -16.63 -32.87
C LEU A 440 8.28 -15.50 -33.44
N ALA A 441 9.41 -15.81 -34.09
CA ALA A 441 10.26 -14.84 -34.77
C ALA A 441 9.92 -14.70 -36.26
N LEU A 442 9.16 -15.62 -36.84
CA LEU A 442 8.71 -15.52 -38.24
C LEU A 442 7.77 -14.32 -38.41
N PRO A 443 7.72 -13.69 -39.59
CA PRO A 443 6.63 -12.77 -39.94
C PRO A 443 5.28 -13.48 -39.91
N ALA A 444 4.22 -12.77 -39.51
CA ALA A 444 2.86 -13.32 -39.44
C ALA A 444 2.37 -13.93 -40.76
N GLN A 445 2.73 -13.32 -41.89
CA GLN A 445 2.42 -13.83 -43.23
C GLN A 445 3.05 -15.19 -43.53
N GLN A 446 4.23 -15.48 -42.96
CA GLN A 446 4.89 -16.78 -43.13
C GLN A 446 4.27 -17.86 -42.24
N ARG A 447 3.67 -17.47 -41.11
CA ARG A 447 2.92 -18.39 -40.24
C ARG A 447 1.54 -18.72 -40.80
N ALA A 448 0.87 -17.75 -41.43
CA ALA A 448 -0.51 -17.85 -41.90
C ALA A 448 -0.87 -19.15 -42.66
N PRO A 449 -0.05 -19.65 -43.62
CA PRO A 449 -0.41 -20.84 -44.40
C PRO A 449 -0.52 -22.12 -43.57
N TRP A 450 0.06 -22.14 -42.37
CA TRP A 450 0.12 -23.31 -41.50
C TRP A 450 -0.99 -23.32 -40.45
N LEU A 451 -1.62 -22.17 -40.19
CA LEU A 451 -2.53 -22.00 -39.07
C LEU A 451 -3.79 -22.89 -39.16
N LEU A 452 -4.22 -23.23 -40.38
CA LEU A 452 -5.48 -23.96 -40.63
C LEU A 452 -5.27 -25.41 -41.06
N ARG A 453 -4.04 -25.95 -40.93
CA ARG A 453 -3.71 -27.31 -41.39
C ARG A 453 -3.80 -28.36 -40.29
N GLY A 454 -4.02 -27.94 -39.05
CA GLY A 454 -4.01 -28.81 -37.87
C GLY A 454 -5.38 -29.34 -37.51
N ASP A 455 -5.40 -30.41 -36.71
CA ASP A 455 -6.62 -30.80 -36.00
C ASP A 455 -7.01 -29.76 -34.94
N VAL A 456 -8.16 -29.95 -34.28
CA VAL A 456 -8.66 -29.00 -33.26
C VAL A 456 -7.62 -28.71 -32.16
N ARG A 457 -6.80 -29.69 -31.78
CA ARG A 457 -5.79 -29.55 -30.72
C ARG A 457 -4.59 -28.74 -31.20
N ALA A 458 -4.08 -29.04 -32.40
CA ALA A 458 -2.98 -28.29 -33.00
C ALA A 458 -3.39 -26.86 -33.36
N SER A 459 -4.59 -26.66 -33.92
CA SER A 459 -5.15 -25.34 -34.24
C SER A 459 -5.37 -24.50 -32.98
N ALA A 460 -5.89 -25.09 -31.89
CA ALA A 460 -6.00 -24.40 -30.60
C ALA A 460 -4.62 -24.05 -30.01
N GLY A 461 -3.63 -24.93 -30.14
CA GLY A 461 -2.25 -24.64 -29.75
C GLY A 461 -1.63 -23.49 -30.54
N LEU A 462 -1.80 -23.50 -31.87
CA LEU A 462 -1.36 -22.41 -32.74
C LEU A 462 -2.06 -21.09 -32.45
N LEU A 463 -3.33 -21.12 -32.01
CA LEU A 463 -4.06 -19.91 -31.61
C LEU A 463 -3.38 -19.23 -30.42
N LEU A 464 -3.01 -19.99 -29.40
CA LEU A 464 -2.28 -19.48 -28.25
C LEU A 464 -0.88 -18.97 -28.62
N LEU A 465 -0.20 -19.64 -29.57
CA LEU A 465 1.10 -19.19 -30.08
C LEU A 465 0.98 -17.90 -30.90
N GLU A 466 -0.08 -17.74 -31.69
CA GLU A 466 -0.32 -16.51 -32.45
C GLU A 466 -0.66 -15.35 -31.51
N GLN A 467 -1.39 -15.60 -30.42
CA GLN A 467 -1.61 -14.62 -29.35
C GLN A 467 -0.29 -14.23 -28.66
N ALA A 468 0.61 -15.19 -28.44
CA ALA A 468 1.94 -14.92 -27.90
C ALA A 468 2.78 -14.07 -28.88
N ALA A 469 2.65 -14.31 -30.19
CA ALA A 469 3.28 -13.50 -31.23
C ALA A 469 2.74 -12.05 -31.22
N GLN A 470 1.43 -11.88 -31.05
CA GLN A 470 0.78 -10.57 -30.91
C GLN A 470 1.38 -9.78 -29.72
N ARG A 471 1.39 -10.38 -28.52
CA ARG A 471 1.96 -9.75 -27.31
C ARG A 471 3.41 -9.32 -27.51
N ARG A 472 4.22 -10.13 -28.20
CA ARG A 472 5.62 -9.79 -28.52
C ARG A 472 5.71 -8.63 -29.52
N ALA A 473 4.86 -8.60 -30.55
CA ALA A 473 4.80 -7.52 -31.51
C ALA A 473 4.35 -6.20 -30.83
N GLU A 474 3.36 -6.26 -29.94
CA GLU A 474 2.91 -5.12 -29.13
C GLU A 474 4.01 -4.56 -28.23
N LEU A 475 4.81 -5.42 -27.58
CA LEU A 475 5.97 -4.97 -26.81
C LEU A 475 6.98 -4.19 -27.67
N ARG A 476 7.29 -4.69 -28.88
CA ARG A 476 8.18 -3.99 -29.82
C ARG A 476 7.58 -2.69 -30.32
N ALA A 477 6.26 -2.66 -30.53
CA ALA A 477 5.51 -1.47 -30.92
C ALA A 477 5.57 -0.40 -29.81
N ARG A 478 5.36 -0.80 -28.54
CA ARG A 478 5.50 0.08 -27.37
C ARG A 478 6.91 0.68 -27.28
N ASP A 479 7.96 -0.13 -27.50
CA ASP A 479 9.35 0.35 -27.50
C ASP A 479 9.61 1.37 -28.62
N ALA A 480 9.03 1.16 -29.81
CA ALA A 480 9.14 2.09 -30.93
C ALA A 480 8.39 3.41 -30.66
N LEU A 481 7.15 3.32 -30.16
CA LEU A 481 6.34 4.48 -29.77
C LEU A 481 7.03 5.28 -28.67
N LYS A 482 7.56 4.61 -27.65
CA LYS A 482 8.33 5.25 -26.59
C LYS A 482 9.48 6.09 -27.15
N ARG A 483 10.31 5.53 -28.04
CA ARG A 483 11.39 6.30 -28.69
C ARG A 483 10.87 7.50 -29.48
N ARG A 484 9.77 7.34 -30.20
CA ARG A 484 9.18 8.41 -31.03
C ARG A 484 8.56 9.54 -30.21
N LEU A 485 7.85 9.20 -29.13
CA LEU A 485 7.26 10.15 -28.19
C LEU A 485 8.32 10.94 -27.44
N LEU A 486 9.44 10.29 -27.08
CA LEU A 486 10.59 10.95 -26.46
C LEU A 486 11.31 11.89 -27.43
N ALA A 487 11.41 11.53 -28.70
CA ALA A 487 12.00 12.38 -29.73
C ALA A 487 11.11 13.60 -30.07
N ASN A 488 9.80 13.54 -29.80
CA ASN A 488 8.84 14.60 -30.12
C ASN A 488 8.03 14.99 -28.87
N PRO A 489 8.65 15.68 -27.90
CA PRO A 489 7.99 16.06 -26.67
C PRO A 489 6.74 16.93 -26.90
N ASP A 490 6.76 17.78 -27.93
CA ASP A 490 5.66 18.73 -28.18
C ASP A 490 4.60 18.21 -29.16
N SER A 491 4.57 16.90 -29.43
CA SER A 491 3.49 16.32 -30.22
C SER A 491 2.17 16.29 -29.44
N SER A 492 1.03 16.34 -30.14
CA SER A 492 -0.30 16.21 -29.51
C SER A 492 -0.46 14.87 -28.79
N ALA A 493 0.10 13.79 -29.33
CA ALA A 493 0.08 12.47 -28.71
C ALA A 493 0.92 12.41 -27.44
N THR A 494 2.11 13.05 -27.41
CA THR A 494 2.93 13.13 -26.20
C THR A 494 2.24 13.96 -25.12
N ARG A 495 1.62 15.10 -25.47
CA ARG A 495 0.81 15.88 -24.52
C ARG A 495 -0.39 15.10 -23.98
N SER A 496 -1.11 14.39 -24.85
CA SER A 496 -2.26 13.58 -24.45
C SER A 496 -1.84 12.43 -23.52
N LEU A 497 -0.73 11.75 -23.82
CA LEU A 497 -0.16 10.73 -22.95
C LEU A 497 0.26 11.30 -21.59
N ARG A 498 0.94 12.46 -21.56
CA ARG A 498 1.30 13.10 -20.29
C ARG A 498 0.07 13.47 -19.47
N ALA A 499 -0.94 14.09 -20.08
CA ALA A 499 -2.18 14.43 -19.39
C ALA A 499 -2.87 13.20 -18.79
N LEU A 500 -2.93 12.08 -19.54
CA LEU A 500 -3.49 10.83 -19.02
C LEU A 500 -2.63 10.19 -17.94
N LEU A 501 -1.29 10.27 -18.03
CA LEU A 501 -0.39 9.78 -16.98
C LEU A 501 -0.46 10.64 -15.71
N GLU A 502 -0.62 11.96 -15.84
CA GLU A 502 -0.84 12.88 -14.73
C GLU A 502 -2.17 12.60 -14.04
N GLN A 503 -3.26 12.47 -14.81
CA GLN A 503 -4.58 12.08 -14.30
C GLN A 503 -4.52 10.70 -13.63
N SER A 504 -3.86 9.73 -14.26
CA SER A 504 -3.68 8.40 -13.67
C SER A 504 -2.82 8.43 -12.41
N GLY A 505 -1.84 9.35 -12.36
CA GLY A 505 -0.96 9.57 -11.21
C GLY A 505 -1.66 10.08 -9.97
N GLN A 506 -2.82 10.74 -10.11
CA GLN A 506 -3.66 11.17 -8.99
C GLN A 506 -4.19 9.96 -8.20
N TRP A 507 -4.58 8.88 -8.90
CA TRP A 507 -5.01 7.62 -8.26
C TRP A 507 -3.87 6.88 -7.55
N LEU A 508 -2.62 7.24 -7.85
CA LEU A 508 -1.46 6.60 -7.24
C LEU A 508 -1.00 7.28 -5.96
N ARG A 509 -1.51 8.50 -5.69
CA ARG A 509 -1.31 9.26 -4.45
C ARG A 509 -2.69 9.64 -3.90
N PRO A 510 -3.51 8.66 -3.49
CA PRO A 510 -4.92 8.88 -3.18
C PRO A 510 -5.15 9.88 -2.04
N GLY A 511 -4.17 10.08 -1.15
CA GLY A 511 -4.24 11.11 -0.11
C GLY A 511 -4.39 12.55 -0.66
N GLN A 512 -3.95 12.83 -1.88
CA GLN A 512 -4.11 14.15 -2.52
C GLN A 512 -5.54 14.41 -3.02
N LEU A 513 -6.33 13.35 -3.24
CA LEU A 513 -7.75 13.50 -3.60
C LEU A 513 -8.57 14.10 -2.45
N LEU A 514 -8.03 14.04 -1.23
CA LEU A 514 -8.63 14.55 0.00
C LEU A 514 -7.68 15.53 0.71
N ALA A 515 -6.90 16.31 -0.05
CA ALA A 515 -5.91 17.22 0.52
C ALA A 515 -6.52 18.26 1.47
N ASP A 516 -7.76 18.69 1.19
CA ASP A 516 -8.47 19.72 1.96
C ASP A 516 -9.49 19.14 2.97
N ALA A 517 -9.54 17.83 3.13
CA ALA A 517 -10.54 17.15 3.97
C ALA A 517 -9.86 16.19 4.95
N GLY A 518 -9.99 16.40 6.26
CA GLY A 518 -9.58 15.42 7.28
C GLY A 518 -8.11 14.96 7.27
N TYR A 519 -7.83 13.87 7.97
CA TYR A 519 -6.48 13.27 8.07
C TYR A 519 -6.55 11.76 8.29
N GLY A 520 -5.40 11.09 8.17
CA GLY A 520 -5.27 9.64 8.34
C GLY A 520 -6.06 8.85 7.27
N LEU A 521 -6.60 7.70 7.64
CA LEU A 521 -7.50 6.92 6.79
C LEU A 521 -8.80 7.70 6.54
N PRO A 522 -9.35 7.66 5.31
CA PRO A 522 -10.61 8.33 5.01
C PRO A 522 -11.77 7.70 5.78
N GLN A 523 -12.61 8.53 6.40
CA GLN A 523 -13.85 8.11 7.06
C GLN A 523 -14.99 7.97 6.03
N ALA A 524 -16.17 7.53 6.47
CA ALA A 524 -17.26 7.15 5.57
C ALA A 524 -17.63 8.22 4.52
N ASP A 525 -17.75 9.49 4.94
CA ASP A 525 -18.09 10.60 4.05
C ASP A 525 -16.95 10.88 3.04
N GLU A 526 -15.70 10.86 3.51
CA GLU A 526 -14.50 11.02 2.68
C GLU A 526 -14.37 9.87 1.66
N GLN A 527 -14.70 8.64 2.06
CA GLN A 527 -14.72 7.47 1.17
C GLN A 527 -15.80 7.59 0.09
N ALA A 528 -16.99 8.08 0.43
CA ALA A 528 -18.07 8.31 -0.52
C ALA A 528 -17.71 9.40 -1.55
N GLU A 529 -16.95 10.42 -1.15
CA GLU A 529 -16.39 11.42 -2.07
C GLU A 529 -15.37 10.80 -3.03
N VAL A 530 -14.39 10.05 -2.51
CA VAL A 530 -13.38 9.40 -3.35
C VAL A 530 -14.02 8.40 -4.32
N ALA A 531 -14.98 7.60 -3.87
CA ALA A 531 -15.66 6.64 -4.73
C ALA A 531 -16.38 7.33 -5.91
N ARG A 532 -17.06 8.46 -5.65
CA ARG A 532 -17.69 9.26 -6.72
C ARG A 532 -16.66 9.86 -7.66
N ALA A 533 -15.57 10.42 -7.13
CA ALA A 533 -14.50 11.00 -7.94
C ALA A 533 -13.82 9.96 -8.84
N ALA A 534 -13.49 8.79 -8.30
CA ALA A 534 -12.90 7.68 -9.03
C ALA A 534 -13.82 7.16 -10.15
N ALA A 535 -15.12 7.00 -9.87
CA ALA A 535 -16.10 6.60 -10.87
C ALA A 535 -16.23 7.64 -11.99
N ALA A 536 -16.38 8.92 -11.65
CA ALA A 536 -16.52 10.01 -12.64
C ALA A 536 -15.27 10.13 -13.53
N ALA A 537 -14.09 9.99 -12.95
CA ALA A 537 -12.85 10.03 -13.72
C ALA A 537 -12.68 8.80 -14.61
N SER A 538 -13.04 7.60 -14.14
CA SER A 538 -12.98 6.38 -14.93
C SER A 538 -13.83 6.47 -16.21
N VAL A 539 -15.02 7.08 -16.12
CA VAL A 539 -15.91 7.34 -17.27
C VAL A 539 -15.22 8.16 -18.36
N GLN A 540 -14.33 9.10 -17.98
CA GLN A 540 -13.60 9.93 -18.94
C GLN A 540 -12.29 9.28 -19.39
N ALA A 541 -11.55 8.66 -18.46
CA ALA A 541 -10.22 8.13 -18.69
C ALA A 541 -10.22 6.89 -19.59
N VAL A 542 -11.18 5.98 -19.42
CA VAL A 542 -11.23 4.73 -20.21
C VAL A 542 -11.35 5.01 -21.72
N PRO A 543 -12.32 5.81 -22.21
CA PRO A 543 -12.38 6.19 -23.62
C PRO A 543 -11.15 6.97 -24.09
N ALA A 544 -10.57 7.83 -23.25
CA ALA A 544 -9.38 8.60 -23.61
C ALA A 544 -8.14 7.72 -23.81
N TRP A 545 -7.93 6.73 -22.94
CA TRP A 545 -6.88 5.72 -23.11
C TRP A 545 -7.10 4.85 -24.35
N GLN A 546 -8.34 4.52 -24.68
CA GLN A 546 -8.67 3.79 -25.91
C GLN A 546 -8.38 4.63 -27.16
N ALA A 547 -8.80 5.90 -27.18
CA ALA A 547 -8.54 6.83 -28.28
C ALA A 547 -7.04 7.07 -28.48
N LEU A 548 -6.28 7.24 -27.39
CA LEU A 548 -4.82 7.38 -27.45
C LEU A 548 -4.17 6.13 -28.03
N ARG A 549 -4.61 4.93 -27.65
CA ARG A 549 -4.09 3.67 -28.21
C ARG A 549 -4.27 3.59 -29.73
N VAL A 550 -5.45 3.96 -30.24
CA VAL A 550 -5.73 4.03 -31.68
C VAL A 550 -4.82 5.04 -32.36
N GLN A 551 -4.71 6.25 -31.80
CA GLN A 551 -3.86 7.32 -32.34
C GLN A 551 -2.39 6.91 -32.38
N LEU A 552 -1.88 6.25 -31.33
CA LEU A 552 -0.50 5.78 -31.25
C LEU A 552 -0.25 4.63 -32.23
N ARG A 553 -1.21 3.70 -32.42
CA ARG A 553 -1.08 2.61 -33.40
C ARG A 553 -0.91 3.17 -34.82
N ALA A 554 -1.64 4.22 -35.18
CA ALA A 554 -1.50 4.91 -36.47
C ALA A 554 -0.13 5.61 -36.67
N GLN A 555 0.60 5.87 -35.58
CA GLN A 555 1.94 6.46 -35.61
C GLN A 555 3.06 5.43 -35.60
N LEU A 556 2.77 4.13 -35.58
CA LEU A 556 3.82 3.13 -35.71
C LEU A 556 4.48 3.17 -37.10
N PRO A 557 5.74 2.74 -37.24
CA PRO A 557 6.32 2.46 -38.55
C PRO A 557 5.41 1.51 -39.36
N SER A 558 5.30 1.73 -40.67
CA SER A 558 4.40 0.96 -41.55
C SER A 558 4.66 -0.56 -41.51
N SER A 559 5.92 -0.97 -41.30
CA SER A 559 6.28 -2.38 -41.10
C SER A 559 5.66 -2.98 -39.83
N GLN A 560 5.62 -2.23 -38.73
CA GLN A 560 5.05 -2.68 -37.46
C GLN A 560 3.52 -2.66 -37.48
N GLN A 561 2.91 -1.67 -38.15
CA GLN A 561 1.45 -1.66 -38.36
C GLN A 561 1.02 -2.90 -39.15
N ARG A 562 1.67 -3.16 -40.30
CA ARG A 562 1.40 -4.36 -41.11
C ARG A 562 1.58 -5.63 -40.31
N GLU A 563 2.66 -5.76 -39.55
CA GLU A 563 2.88 -6.94 -38.70
C GLU A 563 1.71 -7.18 -37.73
N LEU A 564 1.25 -6.14 -37.01
CA LEU A 564 0.11 -6.27 -36.10
C LEU A 564 -1.19 -6.61 -36.83
N ASP A 565 -1.47 -5.95 -37.96
CA ASP A 565 -2.67 -6.20 -38.76
C ASP A 565 -2.69 -7.63 -39.34
N ASP A 566 -1.53 -8.14 -39.74
CA ASP A 566 -1.38 -9.52 -40.23
C ASP A 566 -1.63 -10.53 -39.11
N ILE A 567 -1.13 -10.27 -37.90
CA ILE A 567 -1.39 -11.09 -36.71
C ILE A 567 -2.87 -11.07 -36.35
N ASP A 568 -3.51 -9.89 -36.35
CA ASP A 568 -4.93 -9.75 -36.03
C ASP A 568 -5.81 -10.53 -37.03
N ARG A 569 -5.44 -10.51 -38.33
CA ARG A 569 -6.10 -11.36 -39.34
C ARG A 569 -5.89 -12.85 -39.09
N ASN A 570 -4.66 -13.26 -38.79
CA ASN A 570 -4.34 -14.65 -38.45
C ASN A 570 -5.18 -15.13 -37.26
N LEU A 571 -5.28 -14.33 -36.20
CA LEU A 571 -6.07 -14.63 -35.00
C LEU A 571 -7.56 -14.75 -35.31
N ALA A 572 -8.12 -13.86 -36.13
CA ALA A 572 -9.52 -13.89 -36.50
C ALA A 572 -9.87 -15.17 -37.28
N VAL A 573 -9.07 -15.49 -38.31
CA VAL A 573 -9.27 -16.68 -39.15
C VAL A 573 -9.07 -17.96 -38.34
N LEU A 574 -8.00 -18.05 -37.56
CA LEU A 574 -7.71 -19.22 -36.73
C LEU A 574 -8.76 -19.41 -35.63
N GLY A 575 -9.22 -18.34 -35.01
CA GLY A 575 -10.29 -18.39 -34.02
C GLY A 575 -11.61 -18.88 -34.60
N ALA A 576 -11.97 -18.47 -35.82
CA ALA A 576 -13.15 -19.00 -36.53
C ALA A 576 -12.98 -20.49 -36.83
N HIS A 577 -11.84 -20.89 -37.36
CA HIS A 577 -11.53 -22.27 -37.71
C HIS A 577 -11.60 -23.22 -36.50
N VAL A 578 -11.02 -22.84 -35.35
CA VAL A 578 -11.09 -23.64 -34.12
C VAL A 578 -12.53 -23.81 -33.65
N ARG A 579 -13.38 -22.77 -33.76
CA ARG A 579 -14.81 -22.89 -33.40
C ARG A 579 -15.56 -23.82 -34.34
N GLU A 580 -15.30 -23.76 -35.64
CA GLU A 580 -15.89 -24.68 -36.63
C GLU A 580 -15.47 -26.13 -36.37
N GLN A 581 -14.18 -26.38 -36.16
CA GLN A 581 -13.66 -27.70 -35.83
C GLN A 581 -14.27 -28.24 -34.52
N ALA A 582 -14.40 -27.40 -33.49
CA ALA A 582 -15.01 -27.79 -32.22
C ALA A 582 -16.50 -28.12 -32.36
N ALA A 583 -17.24 -27.41 -33.22
CA ALA A 583 -18.65 -27.69 -33.50
C ALA A 583 -18.85 -28.98 -34.33
N ALA A 584 -17.86 -29.37 -35.12
CA ALA A 584 -17.88 -30.59 -35.94
C ALA A 584 -17.52 -31.87 -35.16
N VAL A 585 -17.00 -31.75 -33.94
CA VAL A 585 -16.74 -32.89 -33.05
C VAL A 585 -18.04 -33.24 -32.30
N PRO A 586 -18.66 -34.42 -32.52
CA PRO A 586 -19.86 -34.80 -31.78
C PRO A 586 -19.56 -34.90 -30.27
N PRO A 587 -20.52 -34.59 -29.39
CA PRO A 587 -20.33 -34.80 -27.96
C PRO A 587 -20.07 -36.28 -27.72
N THR A 588 -18.85 -36.64 -27.33
CA THR A 588 -18.52 -38.00 -26.92
C THR A 588 -19.34 -38.31 -25.67
N GLY A 589 -20.26 -39.27 -25.83
CA GLY A 589 -21.25 -39.63 -24.83
C GLY A 589 -20.65 -40.07 -23.50
N ALA A 590 -21.42 -39.80 -22.46
CA ALA A 590 -21.43 -40.58 -21.23
C ALA A 590 -21.61 -42.06 -21.59
N ALA A 591 -20.52 -42.83 -21.56
CA ALA A 591 -20.53 -44.29 -21.54
C ALA A 591 -19.18 -44.83 -21.03
N ALA A 592 -18.99 -44.76 -19.72
CA ALA A 592 -18.30 -45.80 -18.97
C ALA A 592 -18.94 -45.86 -17.59
N ARG A 593 -19.50 -47.03 -17.28
CA ARG A 593 -19.99 -47.42 -15.95
C ARG A 593 -18.84 -47.50 -14.96
#